data_AF-A0ABD7BCY4-F1
#
_entry.id   AF-A0ABD7BCY4-F1
#
_cell.length_a   1.000
_cell.length_b   1.000
_cell.length_c   1.000
_cell.angle_alpha   90.00
_cell.angle_beta   90.00
_cell.angle_gamma   90.00
#
_symmetry.space_group_name_H-M   'P 1'
#
loop_
_entity.id
_entity.type
_entity.pdbx_description
1 polymer ?
#
loop_
_entity_poly.entity_id
_entity_poly.type
_entity_poly.pdbx_seq_one_letter_code
_entity_poly.pdbx_strand_id
1 'polypeptide(L)'
;MLIELDLNTNDAEALLRHCSEHRPNCGDFREDARLSEAMETLAIAIKDAMNPMEAKEALDHQLLDAAIRLFGAKSTAIEWLSKPMPALGLQRPIDVPLEEALSLIGRLEHGFGA
;
A
#
# COMPACT_ATOMS: atom_id res chain seq x y z
N MET A 1 16.58 -10.15 4.54
CA MET A 1 16.70 -9.91 5.99
C MET A 1 15.60 -8.93 6.35
N LEU A 2 14.67 -9.30 7.22
CA LEU A 2 13.59 -8.41 7.67
C LEU A 2 14.02 -7.87 9.04
N ILE A 3 14.10 -6.55 9.18
CA ILE A 3 14.43 -5.90 10.45
C ILE A 3 13.14 -5.27 10.96
N GLU A 4 12.71 -5.65 12.16
CA GLU A 4 11.58 -5.05 12.85
C GLU A 4 12.07 -3.92 13.76
N LEU A 5 11.47 -2.74 13.61
CA LEU A 5 11.80 -1.55 14.38
C LEU A 5 10.59 -1.19 15.25
N ASP A 6 10.68 -1.45 16.54
CA ASP A 6 9.69 -0.98 17.51
C ASP A 6 10.02 0.48 17.85
N LEU A 7 9.37 1.41 17.15
CA LEU A 7 9.58 2.85 17.30
C LEU A 7 8.26 3.53 17.68
N ASN A 8 8.32 4.43 18.64
CA ASN A 8 7.24 5.39 18.89
C ASN A 8 7.23 6.46 17.77
N THR A 9 6.10 7.15 17.59
CA THR A 9 5.92 8.20 16.57
C THR A 9 7.02 9.27 16.61
N ASN A 10 7.43 9.73 17.80
CA ASN A 10 8.48 10.75 17.92
C ASN A 10 9.85 10.24 17.46
N ASP A 11 10.19 9.00 17.81
CA ASP A 11 11.45 8.36 17.42
C ASP A 11 11.46 8.03 15.92
N ALA A 12 10.33 7.60 15.37
CA ALA A 12 10.15 7.37 13.94
C ALA A 12 10.29 8.68 13.14
N GLU A 13 9.71 9.79 13.60
CA GLU A 13 9.89 11.11 12.99
C GLU A 13 11.35 11.60 13.09
N ALA A 14 12.01 11.41 14.24
CA ALA A 14 13.41 11.78 14.42
C ALA A 14 14.33 10.98 13.49
N LEU A 15 14.08 9.68 13.34
CA LEU A 15 14.81 8.81 12.43
C LEU A 15 14.57 9.18 10.96
N LEU A 16 13.32 9.48 10.58
CA LEU A 16 12.97 9.94 9.23
C LEU A 16 13.73 11.22 8.86
N ARG A 17 13.82 12.17 9.79
CA ARG A 17 14.61 13.40 9.59
C ARG A 17 16.09 13.09 9.41
N HIS A 18 16.64 12.21 10.25
CA HIS A 18 18.03 11.79 10.12
C HIS A 18 18.32 11.14 8.77
N CYS A 19 17.45 10.24 8.30
CA CYS A 19 17.57 9.62 6.98
C CYS A 19 17.54 10.63 5.83
N SER A 20 16.84 11.76 6.00
CA SER A 20 16.71 12.81 4.97
C SER A 20 17.86 13.81 4.97
N GLU A 21 18.41 14.12 6.16
CA GLU A 21 19.45 15.15 6.33
C GLU A 21 20.88 14.58 6.26
N HIS A 22 21.05 13.31 6.62
CA HIS A 22 22.37 12.70 6.66
C HIS A 22 22.90 12.45 5.25
N ARG A 23 24.05 13.06 4.93
CA ARG A 23 24.81 12.69 3.75
C ARG A 23 25.90 11.69 4.12
N PRO A 24 25.89 10.49 3.53
CA PRO A 24 27.01 9.57 3.68
C PRO A 24 28.26 10.20 3.03
N ASN A 25 29.36 10.16 3.76
CA ASN A 25 30.67 10.65 3.32
C ASN A 25 31.75 9.73 3.88
N CYS A 26 31.71 8.47 3.45
CA CYS A 26 32.68 7.45 3.78
C CYS A 26 33.97 7.59 2.96
N GLY A 27 33.94 8.40 1.90
CA GLY A 27 35.09 8.63 1.01
C GLY A 27 35.20 7.60 -0.11
N ASP A 28 34.28 6.63 -0.17
CA ASP A 28 34.10 5.72 -1.30
C ASP A 28 32.73 6.01 -1.94
N PHE A 29 32.76 6.57 -3.15
CA PHE A 29 31.56 6.96 -3.89
C PHE A 29 30.54 5.82 -4.07
N ARG A 30 31.01 4.57 -4.23
CA ARG A 30 30.10 3.43 -4.42
C ARG A 30 29.39 3.06 -3.13
N GLU A 31 30.14 3.05 -2.03
CA GLU A 31 29.56 2.79 -0.71
C GLU A 31 28.63 3.93 -0.29
N ASP A 32 29.00 5.18 -0.57
CA ASP A 32 28.16 6.36 -0.32
C ASP A 32 26.85 6.30 -1.11
N ALA A 33 26.88 5.88 -2.39
CA ALA A 33 25.69 5.69 -3.20
C ALA A 33 24.78 4.58 -2.65
N ARG A 34 25.36 3.43 -2.29
CA ARG A 34 24.61 2.31 -1.70
C ARG A 34 23.98 2.67 -0.36
N LEU A 35 24.71 3.40 0.48
CA LEU A 35 24.22 3.84 1.78
C LEU A 35 23.10 4.87 1.60
N SER A 36 23.24 5.80 0.65
CA SER A 36 22.19 6.77 0.32
C SER A 36 20.90 6.08 -0.13
N GLU A 37 20.99 5.08 -1.02
CA GLU A 37 19.83 4.31 -1.49
C GLU A 37 19.16 3.52 -0.34
N ALA A 38 19.96 2.93 0.54
CA ALA A 38 19.45 2.23 1.72
C ALA A 38 18.72 3.19 2.68
N MET A 39 19.26 4.39 2.91
CA MET A 39 18.63 5.41 3.76
C MET A 39 17.34 5.96 3.16
N GLU A 40 17.29 6.13 1.84
CA GLU A 40 16.06 6.53 1.14
C GLU A 40 14.98 5.43 1.25
N THR A 41 15.36 4.18 1.05
CA THR A 41 14.46 3.03 1.21
C THR A 41 13.90 2.96 2.63
N LEU A 42 14.74 3.17 3.65
CA LEU A 42 14.33 3.20 5.04
C LEU A 42 13.37 4.37 5.33
N ALA A 43 13.65 5.56 4.82
CA ALA A 43 12.80 6.73 4.98
C ALA A 43 11.39 6.50 4.39
N ILE A 44 11.30 5.89 3.21
CA ILE A 44 10.02 5.54 2.58
C ILE A 44 9.24 4.56 3.45
N ALA A 45 9.89 3.50 3.95
CA ALA A 45 9.24 2.51 4.80
C ALA A 45 8.72 3.11 6.12
N ILE A 46 9.50 3.99 6.77
CA ILE A 46 9.06 4.69 7.99
C ILE A 46 7.87 5.61 7.68
N LYS A 47 7.90 6.34 6.56
CA LYS A 47 6.80 7.21 6.16
C LYS A 47 5.51 6.44 5.88
N ASP A 48 5.60 5.30 5.19
CA ASP A 48 4.47 4.40 4.92
C ASP A 48 3.87 3.85 6.23
N ALA A 49 4.73 3.39 7.14
CA ALA A 49 4.30 2.90 8.45
C ALA A 49 3.68 3.99 9.35
N MET A 50 4.15 5.24 9.24
CA MET A 50 3.59 6.36 9.99
C MET A 50 2.29 6.90 9.40
N ASN A 51 2.03 6.68 8.10
CA ASN A 51 0.77 7.05 7.48
C ASN A 51 0.03 5.87 6.83
N PRO A 52 -0.43 4.90 7.63
CA PRO A 52 -1.19 3.76 7.12
C PRO A 52 -2.53 4.20 6.52
N MET A 53 -3.00 5.41 6.84
CA MET A 53 -4.22 5.97 6.28
C MET A 53 -4.03 6.41 4.82
N GLU A 54 -2.92 7.07 4.46
CA GLU A 54 -2.59 7.37 3.05
C GLU A 54 -2.42 6.08 2.22
N ALA A 55 -1.76 5.06 2.78
CA ALA A 55 -1.60 3.77 2.11
C ALA A 55 -2.97 3.08 1.91
N LYS A 56 -3.81 3.05 2.94
CA LYS A 56 -5.17 2.51 2.86
C LYS A 56 -6.03 3.27 1.87
N GLU A 57 -5.99 4.60 1.87
CA GLU A 57 -6.73 5.46 0.94
C GLU A 57 -6.27 5.25 -0.51
N ALA A 58 -4.96 5.06 -0.76
CA ALA A 58 -4.43 4.73 -2.07
C ALA A 58 -4.88 3.34 -2.55
N LEU A 59 -4.86 2.34 -1.65
CA LEU A 59 -5.38 0.99 -1.90
C LEU A 59 -6.88 1.04 -2.21
N ASP A 60 -7.67 1.80 -1.43
CA ASP A 60 -9.10 2.03 -1.65
C ASP A 60 -9.36 2.70 -3.02
N HIS A 61 -8.51 3.66 -3.41
CA HIS A 61 -8.62 4.33 -4.71
C HIS A 61 -8.33 3.38 -5.88
N GLN A 62 -7.32 2.51 -5.74
CA GLN A 62 -6.97 1.51 -6.75
C GLN A 62 -8.07 0.45 -6.90
N LEU A 63 -8.62 -0.01 -5.78
CA LEU A 63 -9.74 -0.95 -5.78
C LEU A 63 -10.99 -0.35 -6.43
N LEU A 64 -11.29 0.91 -6.12
CA LEU A 64 -12.41 1.63 -6.71
C LEU A 64 -12.23 1.83 -8.21
N ASP A 65 -11.03 2.18 -8.68
CA ASP A 65 -10.74 2.33 -10.11
C ASP A 65 -10.94 1.01 -10.87
N ALA A 66 -10.44 -0.10 -10.33
CA ALA A 66 -10.63 -1.42 -10.92
C ALA A 66 -12.13 -1.79 -11.02
N ALA A 67 -12.90 -1.55 -9.96
CA ALA A 67 -14.34 -1.79 -9.96
C ALA A 67 -15.08 -0.86 -10.95
N ILE A 68 -14.67 0.42 -11.08
CA ILE A 68 -15.23 1.33 -12.08
C ILE A 68 -14.97 0.83 -13.50
N ARG A 69 -13.77 0.30 -13.79
CA ARG A 69 -13.47 -0.26 -15.11
C ARG A 69 -14.34 -1.47 -15.44
N LEU A 70 -14.59 -2.34 -14.46
CA LEU A 70 -15.46 -3.51 -14.63
C LEU A 70 -16.94 -3.14 -14.81
N PHE A 71 -17.48 -2.25 -13.97
CA PHE A 71 -18.91 -1.93 -13.95
C PHE A 71 -19.30 -0.69 -14.77
N GLY A 72 -18.33 0.09 -15.26
CA GLY A 72 -18.50 1.31 -16.05
C GLY A 72 -19.03 2.53 -15.28
N ALA A 73 -19.48 2.37 -14.03
CA ALA A 73 -20.08 3.43 -13.24
C ALA A 73 -19.58 3.41 -11.79
N LYS A 74 -19.19 4.59 -11.30
CA LYS A 74 -18.72 4.79 -9.92
C LYS A 74 -19.75 4.39 -8.86
N SER A 75 -21.02 4.72 -9.06
CA SER A 75 -22.08 4.38 -8.11
C SER A 75 -22.25 2.87 -7.97
N THR A 76 -22.25 2.14 -9.09
CA THR A 76 -22.36 0.67 -9.12
C THR A 76 -21.12 0.01 -8.51
N ALA A 77 -19.93 0.54 -8.78
CA ALA A 77 -18.69 0.07 -8.17
C ALA A 77 -18.73 0.21 -6.64
N ILE A 78 -19.13 1.38 -6.12
CA ILE A 78 -19.24 1.62 -4.67
C ILE A 78 -20.30 0.70 -4.04
N GLU A 79 -21.45 0.56 -4.67
CA GLU A 79 -22.52 -0.33 -4.19
C GLU A 79 -22.03 -1.78 -4.13
N TRP A 80 -21.32 -2.23 -5.16
CA TRP A 80 -20.74 -3.57 -5.21
C TRP A 80 -19.65 -3.78 -4.14
N LEU A 81 -18.72 -2.83 -3.98
CA LEU A 81 -17.67 -2.87 -2.96
C LEU A 81 -18.21 -2.85 -1.53
N SER A 82 -19.40 -2.27 -1.33
CA SER A 82 -20.08 -2.19 -0.02
C SER A 82 -20.99 -3.38 0.26
N LYS A 83 -21.27 -4.23 -0.73
CA LYS A 83 -22.21 -5.34 -0.62
C LYS A 83 -21.49 -6.61 -0.16
N PRO A 84 -21.91 -7.24 0.95
CA PRO A 84 -21.36 -8.52 1.36
C PRO A 84 -21.67 -9.58 0.32
N MET A 85 -20.67 -10.39 -0.04
CA MET A 85 -20.83 -11.37 -1.12
C MET A 85 -20.34 -12.77 -0.74
N PRO A 86 -21.05 -13.83 -1.19
CA PRO A 86 -20.75 -15.20 -0.79
C PRO A 86 -19.38 -15.69 -1.26
N ALA A 87 -18.85 -15.16 -2.38
CA ALA A 87 -17.53 -15.51 -2.87
C ALA A 87 -16.37 -15.07 -1.94
N LEU A 88 -16.64 -14.15 -1.01
CA LEU A 88 -15.70 -13.69 0.02
C LEU A 88 -16.16 -14.11 1.43
N GLY A 89 -16.96 -15.18 1.55
CA GLY A 89 -17.45 -15.64 2.85
C GLY A 89 -18.39 -14.65 3.55
N LEU A 90 -19.19 -13.89 2.79
CA LEU A 90 -20.07 -12.80 3.25
C LEU A 90 -19.33 -11.53 3.72
N GLN A 91 -18.05 -11.39 3.41
CA GLN A 91 -17.33 -10.14 3.62
C GLN A 91 -17.57 -9.16 2.46
N ARG A 92 -17.37 -7.87 2.73
CA ARG A 92 -17.43 -6.82 1.70
C ARG A 92 -16.07 -6.76 0.99
N PRO A 93 -16.04 -6.55 -0.34
CA PRO A 93 -14.77 -6.40 -1.08
C PRO A 93 -13.82 -5.33 -0.52
N ILE A 94 -14.34 -4.30 0.15
CA ILE A 94 -13.53 -3.24 0.80
C ILE A 94 -12.88 -3.67 2.13
N ASP A 95 -13.38 -4.74 2.77
CA ASP A 95 -12.82 -5.24 4.04
C ASP A 95 -11.77 -6.33 3.85
N VAL A 96 -11.63 -6.86 2.63
CA VAL A 96 -10.65 -7.91 2.31
C VAL A 96 -9.36 -7.31 1.76
N PRO A 97 -8.23 -8.02 1.80
CA PRO A 97 -6.96 -7.52 1.26
C PRO A 97 -7.08 -7.16 -0.23
N LEU A 98 -6.37 -6.10 -0.64
CA LEU A 98 -6.44 -5.58 -2.01
C LEU A 98 -6.19 -6.67 -3.07
N GLU A 99 -5.19 -7.53 -2.86
CA GLU A 99 -4.85 -8.59 -3.81
C GLU A 99 -6.00 -9.58 -4.03
N GLU A 100 -6.75 -9.89 -2.97
CA GLU A 100 -7.90 -10.79 -3.03
C GLU A 100 -9.09 -10.13 -3.74
N ALA A 101 -9.34 -8.85 -3.43
CA ALA A 101 -10.37 -8.05 -4.10
C ALA A 101 -10.08 -7.84 -5.61
N LEU A 102 -8.82 -7.55 -5.97
CA LEU A 102 -8.40 -7.41 -7.37
C LEU A 102 -8.45 -8.75 -8.12
N SER A 103 -8.06 -9.85 -7.48
CA SER A 103 -8.16 -11.18 -8.07
C SER A 103 -9.62 -11.54 -8.38
N LEU A 104 -10.55 -11.15 -7.52
CA LEU A 104 -11.98 -11.31 -7.75
C LEU A 104 -12.48 -10.47 -8.93
N ILE A 105 -12.06 -9.19 -9.02
CA ILE A 105 -12.42 -8.32 -10.15
C ILE A 105 -11.89 -8.91 -11.46
N GLY A 106 -10.63 -9.36 -11.51
CA GLY A 106 -10.06 -10.00 -12.71
C GLY A 106 -10.82 -11.27 -13.12
N ARG A 107 -11.29 -12.07 -12.15
CA ARG A 107 -12.14 -13.24 -12.44
C ARG A 107 -13.49 -12.84 -13.05
N LEU A 108 -14.08 -11.74 -12.58
CA LEU A 108 -15.34 -11.21 -13.11
C LEU A 108 -15.15 -10.61 -14.52
N GLU A 109 -14.05 -9.88 -14.76
CA GLU A 109 -13.69 -9.35 -16.09
C GLU A 109 -13.52 -10.45 -17.12
N HIS A 110 -12.92 -11.59 -16.74
CA HIS A 110 -12.71 -12.74 -17.62
C HIS A 110 -13.93 -13.68 -17.74
N GLY A 111 -15.08 -13.32 -17.17
CA GLY A 111 -16.34 -14.02 -17.39
C GLY A 111 -16.56 -15.27 -16.53
N PHE A 112 -15.85 -15.44 -15.41
CA PHE A 112 -16.20 -16.46 -14.41
C PHE A 112 -17.37 -15.97 -13.54
N GLY A 113 -18.55 -15.91 -14.16
CA GLY A 113 -19.81 -16.00 -13.44
C GLY A 113 -19.96 -17.41 -12.87
N ALA A 114 -20.29 -17.50 -11.59
CA ALA A 114 -20.88 -18.72 -11.04
C ALA A 114 -22.26 -18.96 -11.68
#